data_AF-A0A2G6L925-F1
#
_entry.id   AF-A0A2G6L925-F1
#
_cell.length_a   1.000
_cell.length_b   1.000
_cell.length_c   1.000
_cell.angle_alpha   90.00
_cell.angle_beta   90.00
_cell.angle_gamma   90.00
#
_symmetry.space_group_name_H-M   'P 1'
#
loop_
_entity.id
_entity.type
_entity.pdbx_description
1 polymer ?
#
loop_
_entity_poly.entity_id
_entity_poly.type
_entity_poly.pdbx_seq_one_letter_code
_entity_poly.pdbx_strand_id
1 'polypeptide(L)'
;MMKKIAWITLFTTVLVWSAISPADYLTWLLEAAPAIIGFIVLAITAKRFPLTPLSYTLILAHCIILMVGAHYTYAEVPLFDLIRDWLAQDRNNYDKLGHFVQGFVPAIICREILLRKQVFRSHAWQNFFIVCFCLAFSAFYELIEWWVALAAGISAEAFLGTQGDPWDTQSDMALALIGAVLSLVTLTNYHDKQLAALASKKPIEA
;
A
#
# COMPACT_ATOMS: atom_id res chain seq x y z
N MET A 1 8.36 11.06 20.50
CA MET A 1 7.30 10.40 21.29
C MET A 1 5.91 10.76 20.75
N MET A 2 5.51 12.05 20.73
CA MET A 2 4.19 12.49 20.24
C MET A 2 3.83 12.01 18.83
N LYS A 3 4.75 12.11 17.85
CA LYS A 3 4.50 11.65 16.47
C LYS A 3 4.19 10.14 16.37
N LYS A 4 4.84 9.32 17.22
CA LYS A 4 4.59 7.87 17.27
C LYS A 4 3.22 7.56 17.87
N ILE A 5 2.85 8.28 18.94
CA ILE A 5 1.54 8.14 19.56
C ILE A 5 0.44 8.53 18.56
N ALA A 6 0.59 9.68 17.89
CA ALA A 6 -0.36 10.12 16.86
C ALA A 6 -0.53 9.10 15.73
N TRP A 7 0.57 8.51 15.25
CA TRP A 7 0.55 7.46 14.23
C TRP A 7 -0.28 6.25 14.69
N ILE A 8 0.02 5.73 15.90
CA ILE A 8 -0.66 4.54 16.45
C ILE A 8 -2.13 4.84 16.70
N THR A 9 -2.44 5.99 17.31
CA THR A 9 -3.81 6.41 17.56
C THR A 9 -4.60 6.48 16.26
N LEU A 10 -4.07 7.15 15.23
CA LEU A 10 -4.79 7.27 13.95
C LEU A 10 -5.01 5.90 13.30
N PHE A 11 -3.97 5.06 13.25
CA PHE A 11 -4.09 3.70 12.72
C PHE A 11 -5.18 2.90 13.46
N THR A 12 -5.13 2.87 14.80
CA THR A 12 -6.08 2.10 15.61
C THR A 12 -7.50 2.65 15.51
N THR A 13 -7.66 3.97 15.48
CA THR A 13 -8.99 4.60 15.33
C THR A 13 -9.62 4.23 13.99
N VAL A 14 -8.88 4.30 12.89
CA VAL A 14 -9.39 3.94 11.56
C VAL A 14 -9.65 2.43 11.47
N LEU A 15 -8.80 1.59 12.07
CA LEU A 15 -9.00 0.15 12.10
C LEU A 15 -10.30 -0.22 12.83
N VAL A 16 -10.49 0.33 14.03
CA VAL A 16 -11.72 0.09 14.81
C VAL A 16 -12.94 0.61 14.07
N TRP A 17 -12.88 1.81 13.49
CA TRP A 17 -13.97 2.34 12.68
C TRP A 17 -14.31 1.41 11.50
N SER A 18 -13.31 0.95 10.74
CA SER A 18 -13.54 0.11 9.56
C SER A 18 -14.24 -1.21 9.90
N ALA A 19 -14.01 -1.74 11.11
CA ALA A 19 -14.58 -2.98 11.60
C ALA A 19 -16.02 -2.85 12.16
N ILE A 20 -16.50 -1.62 12.37
CA ILE A 20 -17.87 -1.37 12.83
C ILE A 20 -18.78 -1.42 11.60
N SER A 21 -19.57 -2.49 11.49
CA SER A 21 -20.54 -2.68 10.40
C SER A 21 -19.95 -2.49 8.99
N PRO A 22 -18.88 -3.20 8.62
CA PRO A 22 -18.43 -3.22 7.22
C PRO A 22 -19.52 -3.84 6.34
N ALA A 23 -19.47 -3.56 5.04
CA ALA A 23 -20.38 -4.11 4.04
C ALA A 23 -20.38 -5.66 4.04
N ASP A 24 -19.20 -6.28 4.16
CA ASP A 24 -19.03 -7.71 4.36
C ASP A 24 -17.81 -8.01 5.26
N TYR A 25 -17.99 -8.86 6.27
CA TYR A 25 -16.94 -9.14 7.26
C TYR A 25 -15.80 -10.00 6.70
N LEU A 26 -16.08 -10.90 5.74
CA LEU A 26 -15.04 -11.72 5.13
C LEU A 26 -14.14 -10.86 4.24
N THR A 27 -14.75 -10.05 3.38
CA THR A 27 -14.07 -9.07 2.53
C THR A 27 -13.29 -8.08 3.39
N TRP A 28 -13.89 -7.54 4.45
CA TRP A 28 -13.18 -6.66 5.38
C TRP A 28 -11.92 -7.32 5.96
N LEU A 29 -12.00 -8.58 6.39
CA LEU A 29 -10.85 -9.28 6.95
C LEU A 29 -9.73 -9.43 5.93
N LEU A 30 -10.07 -9.78 4.69
CA LEU A 30 -9.12 -9.98 3.60
C LEU A 30 -8.44 -8.66 3.20
N GLU A 31 -9.22 -7.61 3.02
CA GLU A 31 -8.73 -6.28 2.61
C GLU A 31 -7.97 -5.54 3.72
N ALA A 32 -8.37 -5.71 4.98
CA ALA A 32 -7.68 -5.10 6.12
C ALA A 32 -6.43 -5.88 6.56
N ALA A 33 -6.32 -7.17 6.21
CA ALA A 33 -5.22 -8.03 6.65
C ALA A 33 -3.83 -7.48 6.29
N PRO A 34 -3.55 -6.98 5.07
CA PRO A 34 -2.25 -6.39 4.74
C PRO A 34 -1.88 -5.21 5.66
N ALA A 35 -2.85 -4.37 6.04
CA ALA A 35 -2.63 -3.24 6.95
C ALA A 35 -2.26 -3.73 8.37
N ILE A 36 -2.96 -4.74 8.88
CA ILE A 36 -2.72 -5.35 10.19
C ILE A 36 -1.35 -6.03 10.23
N ILE A 37 -1.03 -6.82 9.20
CA ILE A 37 0.27 -7.48 9.04
C ILE A 37 1.39 -6.44 8.99
N GLY A 38 1.22 -5.38 8.19
CA GLY A 38 2.17 -4.26 8.10
C GLY A 38 2.42 -3.61 9.47
N PHE A 39 1.38 -3.36 10.24
CA PHE A 39 1.50 -2.82 11.61
C PHE A 39 2.32 -3.74 12.52
N ILE A 40 2.05 -5.05 12.51
CA ILE A 40 2.77 -6.04 13.33
C ILE A 40 4.25 -6.08 12.94
N VAL A 41 4.55 -6.13 11.63
CA VAL A 41 5.93 -6.11 11.12
C VAL A 41 6.66 -4.85 11.56
N LEU A 42 6.02 -3.68 11.46
CA LEU A 42 6.58 -2.42 11.94
C LEU A 42 6.83 -2.42 13.46
N ALA A 43 5.91 -2.97 14.26
CA ALA A 43 6.06 -3.06 15.70
C ALA A 43 7.26 -3.94 16.10
N ILE A 44 7.43 -5.09 15.45
CA ILE A 44 8.54 -6.03 15.69
C ILE A 44 9.88 -5.41 15.27
N THR A 45 9.90 -4.71 14.13
CA THR A 45 11.14 -4.17 13.54
C THR A 45 11.52 -2.78 14.07
N ALA A 46 10.61 -2.07 14.75
CA ALA A 46 10.77 -0.66 15.16
C ALA A 46 12.06 -0.34 15.91
N LYS A 47 12.61 -1.28 16.69
CA LYS A 47 13.86 -1.06 17.44
C LYS A 47 15.11 -1.43 16.63
N ARG A 48 15.04 -2.47 15.80
CA ARG A 48 16.19 -3.01 15.05
C ARG A 48 16.41 -2.33 13.71
N PHE A 49 15.32 -1.91 13.07
CA PHE A 49 15.32 -1.28 11.76
C PHE A 49 14.22 -0.21 11.70
N PRO A 50 14.34 0.89 12.47
CA PRO A 50 13.36 1.98 12.41
C PRO A 50 13.38 2.60 11.02
N LEU A 51 12.21 2.72 10.38
CA LEU A 51 12.10 3.34 9.06
C LEU A 51 12.19 4.87 9.13
N THR A 52 12.38 5.52 7.98
CA THR A 52 12.29 6.98 7.87
C THR A 52 10.87 7.48 8.19
N PRO A 53 10.73 8.72 8.72
CA PRO A 53 9.41 9.35 8.89
C PRO A 53 8.56 9.35 7.61
N LEU A 54 9.16 9.54 6.43
CA LEU A 54 8.49 9.45 5.15
C LEU A 54 7.84 8.07 4.97
N SER A 55 8.62 6.99 5.11
CA SER A 55 8.12 5.62 4.99
C SER A 55 6.98 5.34 5.98
N TYR A 56 7.11 5.76 7.24
CA TYR A 56 6.02 5.61 8.22
C TYR A 56 4.74 6.37 7.82
N THR A 57 4.86 7.61 7.33
CA THR A 57 3.69 8.38 6.88
C THR A 57 3.01 7.75 5.67
N LEU A 58 3.80 7.29 4.69
CA LEU A 58 3.29 6.61 3.50
C LEU A 58 2.59 5.29 3.84
N ILE A 59 3.19 4.48 4.75
CA ILE A 59 2.56 3.24 5.22
C ILE A 59 1.22 3.54 5.89
N LEU A 60 1.14 4.56 6.75
CA LEU A 60 -0.13 4.91 7.41
C LEU A 60 -1.20 5.31 6.41
N ALA A 61 -0.85 6.16 5.43
CA ALA A 61 -1.77 6.57 4.38
C ALA A 61 -2.28 5.36 3.58
N HIS A 62 -1.38 4.44 3.22
CA HIS A 62 -1.75 3.20 2.53
C HIS A 62 -2.68 2.33 3.39
N CYS A 63 -2.34 2.13 4.66
CA CYS A 63 -3.18 1.37 5.59
C CYS A 63 -4.58 1.97 5.73
N ILE A 64 -4.71 3.30 5.77
CA ILE A 64 -6.02 3.97 5.81
C ILE A 64 -6.82 3.70 4.53
N ILE A 65 -6.18 3.75 3.36
CA ILE A 65 -6.84 3.44 2.08
C ILE A 65 -7.37 2.00 2.08
N LEU A 66 -6.55 1.04 2.52
CA LEU A 66 -6.96 -0.36 2.66
C LEU A 66 -8.16 -0.51 3.61
N MET A 67 -8.12 0.15 4.77
CA MET A 67 -9.20 0.06 5.77
C MET A 67 -10.51 0.73 5.31
N VAL A 68 -10.43 1.81 4.53
CA VAL A 68 -11.62 2.44 3.92
C VAL A 68 -12.22 1.52 2.86
N GLY A 69 -11.40 0.92 2.00
CA GLY A 69 -11.84 -0.08 1.03
C GLY A 69 -12.43 -1.31 1.71
N ALA A 70 -11.80 -1.81 2.78
CA ALA A 70 -12.30 -2.93 3.57
C ALA A 70 -13.67 -2.65 4.21
N HIS A 71 -13.93 -1.41 4.65
CA HIS A 71 -15.19 -1.04 5.29
C HIS A 71 -16.35 -1.02 4.29
N TYR A 72 -16.15 -0.40 3.13
CA TYR A 72 -17.21 -0.23 2.12
C TYR A 72 -17.24 -1.33 1.05
N THR A 73 -16.20 -2.15 0.95
CA THR A 73 -15.74 -2.81 -0.31
C THR A 73 -15.18 -1.80 -1.31
N TYR A 74 -14.18 -2.24 -2.09
CA TYR A 74 -13.53 -1.41 -3.09
C TYR A 74 -14.46 -0.99 -4.24
N ALA A 75 -15.53 -1.75 -4.47
CA ALA A 75 -16.52 -1.44 -5.50
C ALA A 75 -17.53 -0.35 -5.09
N GLU A 76 -17.65 -0.04 -3.80
CA GLU A 76 -18.76 0.78 -3.26
C GLU A 76 -18.28 1.92 -2.36
N VAL A 77 -17.02 2.38 -2.51
CA VAL A 77 -16.53 3.53 -1.73
C VAL A 77 -17.29 4.80 -2.14
N PRO A 78 -18.05 5.46 -1.23
CA PRO A 78 -19.00 6.52 -1.62
C PRO A 78 -18.36 7.74 -2.29
N LEU A 79 -17.13 8.09 -1.90
CA LEU A 79 -16.39 9.18 -2.54
C LEU A 79 -16.14 8.90 -4.02
N PHE A 80 -15.88 7.65 -4.38
CA PHE A 80 -15.60 7.27 -5.75
C PHE A 80 -16.87 7.05 -6.59
N ASP A 81 -18.02 6.77 -5.96
CA ASP A 81 -19.31 6.88 -6.66
C ASP A 81 -19.60 8.32 -7.08
N LEU A 82 -19.32 9.30 -6.19
CA LEU A 82 -19.46 10.72 -6.54
C LEU A 82 -18.51 11.10 -7.68
N ILE A 83 -17.24 10.66 -7.63
CA ILE A 83 -16.26 10.93 -8.71
C ILE A 83 -16.73 10.28 -10.03
N ARG A 84 -17.20 9.03 -9.98
CA ARG A 84 -17.74 8.33 -11.13
C ARG A 84 -18.85 9.15 -11.78
N ASP A 85 -19.83 9.59 -10.99
CA ASP A 85 -20.99 10.32 -11.51
C ASP A 85 -20.60 11.69 -12.07
N TRP A 86 -19.68 12.41 -11.41
CA TRP A 86 -19.20 13.73 -11.84
C TRP A 86 -18.39 13.68 -13.14
N LEU A 87 -17.62 12.60 -13.33
CA LEU A 87 -16.77 12.41 -14.49
C LEU A 87 -17.42 11.50 -15.56
N ALA A 88 -18.67 11.08 -15.34
CA ALA A 88 -19.39 10.12 -16.18
C ALA A 88 -18.56 8.85 -16.48
N GLN A 89 -17.89 8.32 -15.46
CA GLN A 89 -17.18 7.04 -15.57
C GLN A 89 -18.17 5.87 -15.50
N ASP A 90 -17.81 4.75 -16.09
CA ASP A 90 -18.68 3.57 -16.12
C ASP A 90 -18.79 2.87 -14.75
N ARG A 91 -17.82 3.07 -13.86
CA ARG A 91 -17.63 2.26 -12.65
C ARG A 91 -16.95 3.02 -11.49
N ASN A 92 -17.03 2.49 -10.27
CA ASN A 92 -16.28 2.97 -9.12
C ASN A 92 -14.81 2.52 -9.21
N ASN A 93 -13.87 3.46 -9.27
CA ASN A 93 -12.44 3.15 -9.50
C ASN A 93 -11.59 3.27 -8.22
N TYR A 94 -12.14 2.97 -7.03
CA TYR A 94 -11.36 3.05 -5.80
C TYR A 94 -10.19 2.06 -5.78
N ASP A 95 -10.36 0.90 -6.41
CA ASP A 95 -9.31 -0.11 -6.52
C ASP A 95 -8.08 0.35 -7.30
N LYS A 96 -8.32 1.14 -8.35
CA LYS A 96 -7.27 1.83 -9.10
C LYS A 96 -6.41 2.75 -8.21
N LEU A 97 -7.01 3.39 -7.19
CA LEU A 97 -6.26 4.13 -6.18
C LEU A 97 -5.46 3.19 -5.26
N GLY A 98 -6.07 2.08 -4.82
CA GLY A 98 -5.40 1.02 -4.06
C GLY A 98 -4.14 0.54 -4.76
N HIS A 99 -4.26 0.13 -6.02
CA HIS A 99 -3.14 -0.35 -6.84
C HIS A 99 -2.07 0.72 -7.09
N PHE A 100 -2.46 1.96 -7.37
CA PHE A 100 -1.50 3.06 -7.47
C PHE A 100 -0.66 3.19 -6.19
N VAL A 101 -1.30 3.16 -5.02
CA VAL A 101 -0.62 3.29 -3.72
C VAL A 101 0.17 2.02 -3.38
N GLN A 102 -0.30 0.85 -3.81
CA GLN A 102 0.41 -0.43 -3.76
C GLN A 102 1.68 -0.46 -4.62
N GLY A 103 1.77 0.35 -5.66
CA GLY A 103 3.03 0.65 -6.33
C GLY A 103 3.87 1.66 -5.56
N PHE A 104 3.26 2.79 -5.21
CA PHE A 104 3.92 3.99 -4.73
C PHE A 104 4.60 3.81 -3.36
N VAL A 105 3.92 3.17 -2.40
CA VAL A 105 4.40 3.05 -1.03
C VAL A 105 5.43 1.93 -0.86
N PRO A 106 5.19 0.69 -1.34
CA PRO A 106 6.19 -0.36 -1.33
C PRO A 106 7.49 0.00 -2.04
N ALA A 107 7.45 0.84 -3.08
CA ALA A 107 8.66 1.30 -3.75
C ALA A 107 9.60 2.07 -2.81
N ILE A 108 9.08 2.96 -1.95
CA ILE A 108 9.88 3.70 -0.97
C ILE A 108 10.37 2.80 0.17
N ILE A 109 9.54 1.86 0.63
CA ILE A 109 9.92 0.87 1.65
C ILE A 109 11.07 0.00 1.13
N CYS A 110 10.91 -0.54 -0.09
CA CYS A 110 11.91 -1.37 -0.76
C CYS A 110 13.21 -0.58 -0.97
N ARG A 111 13.12 0.66 -1.47
CA ARG A 111 14.26 1.58 -1.61
C ARG A 111 15.01 1.75 -0.29
N GLU A 112 14.30 2.01 0.80
CA GLU A 112 14.91 2.21 2.12
C GLU A 112 15.66 0.97 2.59
N ILE A 113 15.05 -0.21 2.44
CA ILE A 113 15.66 -1.49 2.84
C ILE A 113 16.91 -1.75 2.00
N LEU A 114 16.82 -1.65 0.67
CA LEU A 114 17.91 -1.96 -0.25
C LEU A 114 19.11 -1.02 -0.05
N LEU A 115 18.88 0.29 0.10
CA LEU A 115 19.94 1.27 0.35
C LEU A 115 20.65 1.00 1.67
N ARG A 116 19.88 0.81 2.75
CA ARG A 116 20.46 0.60 4.10
C ARG A 116 21.15 -0.75 4.25
N LYS A 117 20.77 -1.73 3.44
CA LYS A 117 21.42 -3.05 3.34
C LYS A 117 22.51 -3.10 2.28
N GLN A 118 22.72 -2.02 1.53
CA GLN A 118 23.75 -1.92 0.49
C GLN A 118 23.70 -3.08 -0.52
N VAL A 119 22.47 -3.49 -0.90
CA VAL A 119 22.25 -4.68 -1.76
C VAL A 119 22.78 -4.46 -3.17
N PHE A 120 22.62 -3.25 -3.70
CA PHE A 120 23.05 -2.87 -5.04
C PHE A 120 24.11 -1.78 -4.98
N ARG A 121 25.12 -1.88 -5.85
CA ARG A 121 26.12 -0.81 -6.04
C ARG A 121 25.63 0.32 -6.94
N SER A 122 24.75 0.02 -7.89
CA SER A 122 24.22 0.99 -8.85
C SER A 122 22.81 1.42 -8.48
N HIS A 123 22.59 2.73 -8.36
CA HIS A 123 21.25 3.29 -8.13
C HIS A 123 20.28 2.99 -9.29
N ALA A 124 20.78 2.91 -10.53
CA ALA A 124 19.95 2.58 -11.69
C ALA A 124 19.40 1.15 -11.60
N TRP A 125 20.27 0.18 -11.30
CA TRP A 125 19.86 -1.22 -11.13
C TRP A 125 18.96 -1.41 -9.91
N GLN A 126 19.20 -0.67 -8.83
CA GLN A 126 18.32 -0.68 -7.68
C GLN A 126 16.91 -0.17 -8.05
N ASN A 127 16.80 0.96 -8.74
CA ASN A 127 15.51 1.52 -9.14
C ASN A 127 14.78 0.60 -10.12
N PHE A 128 15.49 0.01 -11.08
CA PHE A 128 14.94 -1.01 -11.98
C PHE A 128 14.36 -2.19 -11.19
N PHE A 129 15.14 -2.74 -10.25
CA PHE A 129 14.69 -3.83 -9.38
C PHE A 129 13.45 -3.44 -8.58
N ILE A 130 13.41 -2.25 -7.98
CA ILE A 130 12.26 -1.78 -7.19
C ILE A 130 11.00 -1.73 -8.05
N VAL A 131 11.09 -1.20 -9.26
CA VAL A 131 9.95 -1.12 -10.18
C VAL A 131 9.45 -2.53 -10.56
N CYS A 132 10.36 -3.44 -10.90
CA CYS A 132 10.02 -4.85 -11.17
C CYS A 132 9.40 -5.54 -9.96
N PHE A 133 9.94 -5.30 -8.76
CA PHE A 133 9.44 -5.84 -7.51
C PHE A 133 8.02 -5.38 -7.23
N CYS A 134 7.73 -4.08 -7.37
CA CYS A 134 6.38 -3.54 -7.16
C CYS A 134 5.36 -4.10 -8.15
N LEU A 135 5.73 -4.22 -9.44
CA LEU A 135 4.87 -4.83 -10.44
C LEU A 135 4.61 -6.32 -10.12
N ALA A 136 5.65 -7.09 -9.79
CA ALA A 136 5.51 -8.49 -9.40
C ALA A 136 4.70 -8.66 -8.11
N PHE A 137 4.85 -7.75 -7.16
CA PHE A 137 4.07 -7.73 -5.93
C PHE A 137 2.59 -7.48 -6.21
N SER A 138 2.27 -6.51 -7.08
CA SER A 138 0.88 -6.25 -7.47
C SER A 138 0.27 -7.43 -8.21
N ALA A 139 1.00 -8.02 -9.17
CA ALA A 139 0.54 -9.20 -9.89
C ALA A 139 0.32 -10.40 -8.95
N PHE A 140 1.14 -10.53 -7.90
CA PHE A 140 0.96 -11.58 -6.91
C PHE A 140 -0.26 -11.35 -6.02
N TYR A 141 -0.61 -10.09 -5.72
CA TYR A 141 -1.84 -9.77 -4.99
C TYR A 141 -3.09 -10.22 -5.76
N GLU A 142 -3.17 -9.92 -7.06
CA GLU A 142 -4.25 -10.37 -7.95
C GLU A 142 -4.40 -11.90 -7.98
N LEU A 143 -3.27 -12.62 -7.94
CA LEU A 143 -3.29 -14.09 -7.86
C LEU A 143 -3.87 -14.58 -6.53
N ILE A 144 -3.62 -13.88 -5.43
CA ILE A 144 -4.21 -14.20 -4.12
C ILE A 144 -5.72 -13.98 -4.18
N GLU A 145 -6.19 -12.85 -4.72
CA GLU A 145 -7.62 -12.55 -4.82
C GLU A 145 -8.35 -13.58 -5.69
N TRP A 146 -7.76 -13.96 -6.81
CA TRP A 146 -8.26 -15.06 -7.63
C TRP A 146 -8.37 -16.37 -6.86
N TRP A 147 -7.35 -16.76 -6.09
CA TRP A 147 -7.39 -17.97 -5.26
C TRP A 147 -8.43 -17.90 -4.15
N VAL A 148 -8.59 -16.74 -3.52
CA VAL A 148 -9.59 -16.53 -2.47
C VAL A 148 -11.00 -16.64 -3.05
N ALA A 149 -11.27 -16.04 -4.21
CA ALA A 149 -12.55 -16.18 -4.90
C ALA A 149 -12.87 -17.65 -5.21
N LEU A 150 -11.91 -18.41 -5.74
CA LEU A 150 -12.06 -19.85 -5.99
C LEU A 150 -12.36 -20.62 -4.70
N ALA A 151 -11.67 -20.32 -3.60
CA ALA A 151 -11.84 -21.00 -2.32
C ALA A 151 -13.19 -20.68 -1.64
N ALA A 152 -13.68 -19.44 -1.79
CA ALA A 152 -14.97 -18.99 -1.24
C ALA A 152 -16.18 -19.42 -2.11
N GLY A 153 -15.95 -19.97 -3.31
CA GLY A 153 -17.01 -20.37 -4.22
C GLY A 153 -17.83 -19.21 -4.79
N ILE A 154 -17.30 -18.00 -4.70
CA ILE A 154 -17.86 -16.77 -5.28
C ILE A 154 -17.21 -16.52 -6.63
N SER A 155 -17.92 -15.90 -7.57
CA SER A 155 -17.31 -15.52 -8.84
C SER A 155 -16.18 -14.51 -8.56
N ALA A 156 -15.06 -14.66 -9.27
CA ALA A 156 -13.95 -13.71 -9.18
C ALA A 156 -14.45 -12.28 -9.43
N GLU A 157 -15.39 -12.09 -10.37
CA GLU A 157 -16.06 -10.81 -10.64
C GLU A 157 -16.76 -10.19 -9.42
N ALA A 158 -17.41 -10.99 -8.58
CA ALA A 158 -18.10 -10.51 -7.38
C ALA A 158 -17.13 -10.14 -6.24
N PHE A 159 -16.02 -10.86 -6.11
CA PHE A 159 -15.00 -10.57 -5.10
C PHE A 159 -14.08 -9.42 -5.51
N LEU A 160 -13.56 -9.48 -6.74
CA LEU A 160 -12.68 -8.47 -7.32
C LEU A 160 -13.40 -7.13 -7.58
N GLY A 161 -14.73 -7.13 -7.56
CA GLY A 161 -15.49 -5.90 -7.78
C GLY A 161 -15.23 -5.29 -9.17
N THR A 162 -14.95 -6.11 -10.18
CA THR A 162 -14.53 -5.61 -11.50
C THR A 162 -15.62 -4.79 -12.20
N GLN A 163 -16.87 -4.94 -11.76
CA GLN A 163 -18.04 -4.22 -12.29
C GLN A 163 -18.18 -4.41 -13.82
N GLY A 164 -17.76 -5.58 -14.32
CA GLY A 164 -17.80 -5.93 -15.74
C GLY A 164 -16.66 -5.37 -16.59
N ASP A 165 -15.62 -4.77 -15.99
CA ASP A 165 -14.42 -4.33 -16.72
C ASP A 165 -13.50 -5.53 -17.03
N PRO A 166 -13.33 -5.94 -18.31
CA PRO A 166 -12.45 -7.05 -18.66
C PRO A 166 -10.96 -6.69 -18.59
N TRP A 167 -10.63 -5.40 -18.45
CA TRP A 167 -9.25 -4.89 -18.40
C TRP A 167 -8.80 -4.51 -16.99
N ASP A 168 -9.57 -4.87 -15.98
CA ASP A 168 -9.40 -4.34 -14.63
C ASP A 168 -8.00 -4.62 -14.08
N THR A 169 -7.69 -5.91 -13.87
CA THR A 169 -6.39 -6.41 -13.42
C THR A 169 -5.21 -5.85 -14.24
N GLN A 170 -5.34 -5.70 -15.57
CA GLN A 170 -4.26 -5.12 -16.38
C GLN A 170 -4.08 -3.63 -16.08
N SER A 171 -5.17 -2.89 -15.92
CA SER A 171 -5.14 -1.47 -15.59
C SER A 171 -4.66 -1.22 -14.16
N ASP A 172 -4.97 -2.12 -13.23
CA ASP A 172 -4.51 -2.11 -11.84
C ASP A 172 -3.00 -2.34 -11.74
N MET A 173 -2.49 -3.37 -12.43
CA MET A 173 -1.04 -3.57 -12.56
C MET A 173 -0.34 -2.37 -13.22
N ALA A 174 -0.96 -1.74 -14.22
CA ALA A 174 -0.40 -0.55 -14.86
C ALA A 174 -0.34 0.64 -13.89
N LEU A 175 -1.37 0.84 -13.06
CA LEU A 175 -1.36 1.89 -12.04
C LEU A 175 -0.37 1.62 -10.92
N ALA A 176 -0.19 0.37 -10.50
CA ALA A 176 0.88 -0.01 -9.59
C ALA A 176 2.28 0.31 -10.18
N LEU A 177 2.48 0.01 -11.47
CA LEU A 177 3.73 0.37 -12.16
C LEU A 177 3.96 1.88 -12.16
N ILE A 178 2.94 2.67 -12.52
CA ILE A 178 2.99 4.13 -12.53
C ILE A 178 3.28 4.68 -11.13
N GLY A 179 2.60 4.17 -10.11
CA GLY A 179 2.82 4.56 -8.71
C GLY A 179 4.25 4.31 -8.26
N ALA A 180 4.82 3.14 -8.58
CA ALA A 180 6.20 2.82 -8.27
C ALA A 180 7.18 3.81 -8.92
N VAL A 181 7.03 4.07 -10.22
CA VAL A 181 7.88 5.04 -10.95
C VAL A 181 7.74 6.44 -10.37
N LEU A 182 6.51 6.93 -10.16
CA LEU A 182 6.27 8.28 -9.62
C LEU A 182 6.85 8.45 -8.22
N SER A 183 6.77 7.43 -7.36
CA SER A 183 7.37 7.51 -6.02
C SER A 183 8.88 7.74 -6.08
N LEU A 184 9.58 7.02 -6.98
CA LEU A 184 11.03 7.16 -7.15
C LEU A 184 11.38 8.52 -7.75
N VAL A 185 10.63 8.99 -8.75
CA VAL A 185 10.87 10.30 -9.38
C VAL A 185 10.64 11.44 -8.39
N THR A 186 9.56 11.38 -7.61
CA THR A 186 9.12 12.52 -6.78
C THR A 186 9.71 12.54 -5.38
N LEU A 187 10.01 11.39 -4.77
CA LEU A 187 10.38 11.32 -3.36
C LEU A 187 11.85 10.99 -3.08
N THR A 188 12.62 10.53 -4.07
CA THR A 188 14.04 10.13 -3.89
C THR A 188 14.85 11.19 -3.15
N ASN A 189 14.83 12.44 -3.61
CA ASN A 189 15.61 13.52 -3.01
C ASN A 189 15.21 13.83 -1.56
N TYR A 190 13.92 13.75 -1.25
CA TYR A 190 13.42 13.97 0.10
C TYR A 190 13.76 12.80 1.02
N HIS A 191 13.63 11.57 0.52
CA HIS A 191 13.99 10.35 1.22
C HIS A 191 15.48 10.29 1.56
N ASP A 192 16.35 10.69 0.62
CA ASP A 192 17.80 10.73 0.82
C ASP A 192 18.23 11.64 1.97
N LYS A 193 17.58 12.81 2.10
CA LYS A 193 17.80 13.70 3.24
C LYS A 193 17.46 13.03 4.57
N GLN A 194 16.36 12.26 4.61
CA GLN A 194 15.98 11.53 5.83
C GLN A 194 16.93 10.35 6.12
N LEU A 195 17.39 9.63 5.09
CA LEU A 195 18.34 8.53 5.23
C LEU A 195 19.70 9.03 5.73
N ALA A 196 20.21 10.14 5.20
CA ALA A 196 21.44 10.76 5.67
C ALA A 196 21.36 11.18 7.15
N ALA A 197 20.24 11.78 7.56
CA ALA A 197 20.00 12.18 8.95
C ALA A 197 19.83 10.98 9.91
N LEU A 198 19.41 9.81 9.41
CA LEU A 198 19.40 8.58 10.20
C LEU A 198 20.80 7.99 10.34
N ALA A 199 21.62 8.02 9.29
CA ALA A 199 22.99 7.52 9.32
C ALA A 199 23.88 8.34 10.27
N SER A 200 23.70 9.66 10.30
CA SER A 200 24.46 10.56 11.19
C SER A 200 24.10 10.42 12.69
N LYS A 201 23.04 9.68 13.02
CA LYS A 201 22.61 9.42 14.41
C LYS A 201 23.14 8.12 15.00
N LYS A 202 23.91 7.31 14.25
CA LYS A 202 24.63 6.18 14.84
C LYS A 202 25.64 6.72 15.88
N PRO A 203 25.65 6.21 17.12
CA PRO A 203 26.70 6.57 18.07
C PRO A 203 28.07 6.21 17.50
N ILE A 204 29.07 7.04 17.80
CA ILE A 204 30.46 6.62 17.76
C ILE A 204 30.53 5.41 18.69
N GLU A 205 30.80 4.23 18.14
CA GLU A 205 31.12 3.06 18.94
C GLU A 205 32.36 3.44 19.77
N ALA A 206 32.16 3.51 21.10
CA ALA A 206 33.20 3.74 22.09
C ALA A 206 33.81 2.40 22.52
#